data_AF-A0A5C6AZM8-F1
#
_entry.id   AF-A0A5C6AZM8-F1
#
_cell.length_a   1.000
_cell.length_b   1.000
_cell.length_c   1.000
_cell.angle_alpha   90.00
_cell.angle_beta   90.00
_cell.angle_gamma   90.00
#
_symmetry.space_group_name_H-M   'P 1'
#
loop_
_entity.id
_entity.type
_entity.pdbx_description
1 polymer ?
#
loop_
_entity_poly.entity_id
_entity_poly.type
_entity_poly.pdbx_seq_one_letter_code
_entity_poly.pdbx_strand_id
1 'polypeptide(L)'
;MTDIPLPDDSSQWPLNPWEIFGLRPNAKHVELRRAYSQLIRRFRPDTHPVEFQRIHEAYQRLKAILGSQVQPELPSHGNASNENWSHGGSPHGYSPYGNSNGNGKSPYDSPIDPNVPSSRNEIRKRAPDVGGLFAIHDKKSVVDAYRSLVQADKQHPSETTAAALYWQLILNPDLDTQRKPADWLLHGLSRTNGSPCLLELFRQELICKPRFALSDKAGQFLKRIPASFRSELLRQRWKHAATAKNWQVIREDLVVHRTPLVDYSPTEWVRLTIAAANHAAWSQDSDAVRILDTCRKEIALFDNFQLELESELIQFDHLTELATGIKSLPTVGNIHVRLLLQEMPNIWNASNNVRSAVVPIISGLLSKPETVLSELDQVASVSPVVLQYLYGLLDQVGLAWIEDRDRPAETVVAERIVYFLTVCPVVDYSKLRTSILRFCIDEFISPEEFAATVEAQQDEALEFDGSKTLISSSIRDDLSLRFLCKAHRALNG
;
A
#
# COMPACT_ATOMS: atom_id res chain seq x y z
N MET A 1 -16.06 28.48 25.97
CA MET A 1 -16.28 27.02 26.03
C MET A 1 -17.74 26.83 26.40
N THR A 2 -18.57 26.49 25.43
CA THR A 2 -20.00 26.26 25.64
C THR A 2 -20.19 24.77 25.84
N ASP A 3 -20.45 24.35 27.07
CA ASP A 3 -21.01 23.02 27.32
C ASP A 3 -22.28 22.90 26.50
N ILE A 4 -22.36 21.90 25.62
CA ILE A 4 -23.52 21.67 24.77
C ILE A 4 -24.56 20.99 25.67
N PRO A 5 -25.68 21.65 26.00
CA PRO A 5 -26.66 21.09 26.93
C PRO A 5 -27.59 20.16 26.15
N LEU A 6 -27.08 19.00 25.72
CA LEU A 6 -27.94 17.93 25.22
C LEU A 6 -28.60 17.23 26.43
N PRO A 7 -29.94 17.05 26.40
CA PRO A 7 -30.63 16.15 27.33
C PRO A 7 -30.06 14.73 27.24
N ASP A 8 -30.14 13.97 28.33
CA ASP A 8 -29.68 12.57 28.34
C ASP A 8 -30.59 11.65 27.51
N ASP A 9 -31.84 12.05 27.27
CA ASP A 9 -32.78 11.37 26.40
C ASP A 9 -32.53 11.74 24.92
N SER A 10 -32.03 10.79 24.15
CA SER A 10 -31.73 10.97 22.72
C SER A 10 -32.95 11.32 21.89
N SER A 11 -34.18 10.99 22.30
CA SER A 11 -35.40 11.31 21.54
C SER A 11 -35.68 12.82 21.43
N GLN A 12 -35.12 13.61 22.37
CA GLN A 12 -35.31 15.06 22.45
C GLN A 12 -34.24 15.85 21.70
N TRP A 13 -33.29 15.18 21.05
CA TRP A 13 -32.22 15.87 20.34
C TRP A 13 -32.69 16.52 19.04
N PRO A 14 -32.06 17.64 18.62
CA PRO A 14 -32.34 18.28 17.35
C PRO A 14 -32.15 17.34 16.16
N LEU A 15 -32.98 17.47 15.13
CA LEU A 15 -32.83 16.72 13.87
C LEU A 15 -31.70 17.27 12.98
N ASN A 16 -31.32 18.53 13.18
CA ASN A 16 -30.26 19.19 12.45
C ASN A 16 -28.88 18.76 13.00
N PRO A 17 -28.01 18.13 12.20
CA PRO A 17 -26.71 17.67 12.66
C PRO A 17 -25.83 18.78 13.24
N TRP A 18 -25.91 20.01 12.72
CA TRP A 18 -25.13 21.14 13.23
C TRP A 18 -25.50 21.51 14.67
N GLU A 19 -26.78 21.42 15.01
CA GLU A 19 -27.32 21.75 16.32
C GLU A 19 -26.99 20.68 17.37
N ILE A 20 -26.89 19.40 16.96
CA ILE A 20 -26.40 18.30 17.83
C ILE A 20 -25.00 18.63 18.36
N PHE A 21 -24.12 19.18 17.52
CA PHE A 21 -22.77 19.57 17.93
C PHE A 21 -22.68 21.00 18.48
N GLY A 22 -23.78 21.76 18.55
CA GLY A 22 -23.77 23.16 18.94
C GLY A 22 -22.92 24.04 18.01
N LEU A 23 -22.78 23.65 16.75
CA LEU A 23 -21.94 24.31 15.75
C LEU A 23 -22.78 25.13 14.78
N ARG A 24 -22.16 26.16 14.19
CA ARG A 24 -22.76 26.91 13.08
C ARG A 24 -22.52 26.18 11.76
N PRO A 25 -23.38 26.34 10.73
CA PRO A 25 -23.22 25.69 9.42
C PRO A 25 -21.92 26.00 8.65
N ASN A 26 -21.12 26.95 9.11
CA ASN A 26 -19.81 27.32 8.57
C ASN A 26 -18.63 26.89 9.47
N ALA A 27 -18.89 26.04 10.47
CA ALA A 27 -17.87 25.56 11.38
C ALA A 27 -16.80 24.75 10.64
N LYS A 28 -15.55 24.90 11.05
CA LYS A 28 -14.43 24.21 10.41
C LYS A 28 -14.38 22.75 10.84
N HIS A 29 -13.77 21.90 10.02
CA HIS A 29 -13.59 20.46 10.32
C HIS A 29 -12.95 20.20 11.70
N VAL A 30 -12.04 21.08 12.13
CA VAL A 30 -11.39 21.02 13.46
C VAL A 30 -12.39 21.23 14.61
N GLU A 31 -13.38 22.09 14.43
CA GLU A 31 -14.43 22.38 15.43
C GLU A 31 -15.41 21.21 15.54
N LEU A 32 -15.78 20.61 14.40
CA LEU A 32 -16.58 19.39 14.35
C LEU A 32 -15.90 18.21 15.07
N ARG A 33 -14.60 17.97 14.79
CA ARG A 33 -13.82 16.91 15.46
C ARG A 33 -13.76 17.11 16.97
N ARG A 34 -13.61 18.36 17.43
CA ARG A 34 -13.59 18.70 18.87
C ARG A 34 -14.94 18.43 19.54
N ALA A 35 -16.04 18.87 18.93
CA ALA A 35 -17.39 18.64 19.46
C ALA A 35 -17.75 17.14 19.50
N TYR A 36 -17.39 16.39 18.44
CA TYR A 36 -17.56 14.93 18.39
C TYR A 36 -16.83 14.21 19.52
N SER A 37 -15.56 14.58 19.75
CA SER A 37 -14.74 14.00 20.83
C SER A 37 -15.32 14.28 22.22
N GLN A 38 -15.96 15.44 22.42
CA GLN A 38 -16.61 15.79 23.69
C GLN A 38 -17.88 14.97 23.92
N LEU A 39 -18.70 14.79 22.89
CA LEU A 39 -19.96 14.05 23.00
C LEU A 39 -19.72 12.55 23.21
N ILE A 40 -18.74 11.91 22.56
CA ILE A 40 -18.44 10.48 22.79
C ILE A 40 -17.87 10.23 24.19
N ARG A 41 -17.13 11.18 24.76
CA ARG A 41 -16.65 11.05 26.15
C ARG A 41 -17.80 11.00 27.15
N ARG A 42 -18.91 11.68 26.86
CA ARG A 42 -20.14 11.68 27.67
C ARG A 42 -21.04 10.48 27.35
N PHE A 43 -21.27 10.21 26.07
CA PHE A 43 -22.12 9.12 25.57
C PHE A 43 -21.26 8.01 24.97
N ARG A 44 -20.75 7.13 25.84
CA ARG A 44 -19.90 5.99 25.43
C ARG A 44 -20.74 4.89 24.77
N PRO A 45 -20.21 4.17 23.77
CA PRO A 45 -20.95 3.12 23.06
C PRO A 45 -21.42 1.99 23.98
N ASP A 46 -20.65 1.66 25.01
CA ASP A 46 -20.97 0.57 25.94
C ASP A 46 -22.13 0.89 26.89
N THR A 47 -22.36 2.18 27.18
CA THR A 47 -23.39 2.62 28.14
C THR A 47 -24.57 3.34 27.48
N HIS A 48 -24.36 3.92 26.31
CA HIS A 48 -25.35 4.72 25.58
C HIS A 48 -25.29 4.42 24.07
N PRO A 49 -25.63 3.19 23.64
CA PRO A 49 -25.43 2.76 22.25
C PRO A 49 -26.32 3.54 21.25
N VAL A 50 -27.53 3.93 21.66
CA VAL A 50 -28.49 4.65 20.81
C VAL A 50 -28.05 6.11 20.60
N GLU A 51 -27.64 6.77 21.68
CA GLU A 51 -27.07 8.12 21.70
C GLU A 51 -25.80 8.19 20.85
N PHE A 52 -24.91 7.21 21.03
CA PHE A 52 -23.66 7.09 20.28
C PHE A 52 -23.92 6.94 18.78
N GLN A 53 -24.87 6.07 18.39
CA GLN A 53 -25.23 5.87 17.00
C GLN A 53 -25.74 7.19 16.37
N ARG A 54 -26.62 7.92 17.08
CA ARG A 54 -27.11 9.23 16.61
C ARG A 54 -25.99 10.27 16.46
N ILE A 55 -25.07 10.35 17.42
CA ILE A 55 -23.90 11.23 17.34
C ILE A 55 -23.01 10.85 16.15
N HIS A 56 -22.77 9.56 15.93
CA HIS A 56 -21.94 9.06 14.84
C HIS A 56 -22.57 9.34 13.47
N GLU A 57 -23.87 9.08 13.29
CA GLU A 57 -24.59 9.39 12.05
C GLU A 57 -24.56 10.90 11.73
N ALA A 58 -24.78 11.75 12.73
CA ALA A 58 -24.69 13.20 12.57
C ALA A 58 -23.28 13.65 12.16
N TYR A 59 -22.24 13.07 12.77
CA TYR A 59 -20.85 13.34 12.43
C TYR A 59 -20.52 12.96 10.98
N GLN A 60 -20.93 11.77 10.52
CA GLN A 60 -20.68 11.33 9.15
C GLN A 60 -21.38 12.22 8.12
N ARG A 61 -22.63 12.64 8.39
CA ARG A 61 -23.35 13.58 7.52
C ARG A 61 -22.64 14.93 7.40
N LEU A 62 -22.17 15.49 8.52
CA LEU A 62 -21.45 16.76 8.50
C LEU A 62 -20.07 16.65 7.86
N LYS A 63 -19.36 15.53 8.07
CA LYS A 63 -18.10 15.23 7.42
C LYS A 63 -18.25 15.17 5.89
N ALA A 64 -19.33 14.55 5.40
CA ALA A 64 -19.65 14.54 3.98
C ALA A 64 -19.93 15.95 3.42
N ILE A 65 -20.72 16.76 4.13
CA ILE A 65 -21.04 18.15 3.72
C ILE A 65 -19.78 19.03 3.67
N LEU A 66 -18.92 18.93 4.69
CA LEU A 66 -17.65 19.67 4.75
C LEU A 66 -16.63 19.17 3.73
N GLY A 67 -16.64 17.87 3.42
CA GLY A 67 -15.82 17.28 2.36
C GLY A 67 -16.22 17.77 0.96
N SER A 68 -17.52 17.98 0.72
CA SER A 68 -18.04 18.47 -0.57
C SER A 68 -17.83 19.97 -0.80
N GLN A 69 -17.52 20.76 0.23
CA GLN A 69 -17.32 22.23 0.11
C GLN A 69 -15.88 22.65 -0.20
N VAL A 70 -14.96 21.72 -0.42
CA VAL A 70 -13.56 22.02 -0.78
C VAL A 70 -13.14 21.24 -2.03
N GLN A 71 -13.58 21.69 -3.20
CA GLN A 71 -12.83 21.49 -4.45
C GLN A 71 -12.99 22.72 -5.37
N PRO A 72 -11.93 23.49 -5.65
CA PRO A 72 -11.75 24.12 -6.94
C PRO A 72 -11.39 23.03 -7.96
N GLU A 73 -12.09 23.00 -9.09
CA GLU A 73 -11.89 22.04 -10.18
C GLU A 73 -10.43 21.96 -10.66
N LEU A 74 -9.88 20.75 -10.68
CA LEU A 74 -8.72 20.34 -11.48
C LEU A 74 -9.02 18.94 -12.07
N PRO A 75 -8.43 18.62 -13.25
CA PRO A 75 -8.99 17.65 -14.18
C PRO A 75 -8.81 16.20 -13.74
N SER A 76 -9.87 15.44 -14.01
CA SER A 76 -10.05 14.01 -13.80
C SER A 76 -8.94 13.16 -14.43
N HIS A 77 -8.20 12.44 -13.58
CA HIS A 77 -7.59 11.17 -13.93
C HIS A 77 -8.00 10.13 -12.87
N GLY A 78 -8.67 9.09 -13.35
CA GLY A 78 -9.45 8.15 -12.56
C GLY A 78 -8.62 7.32 -11.57
N ASN A 79 -9.09 7.30 -10.33
CA ASN A 79 -8.85 6.20 -9.42
C ASN A 79 -10.06 5.27 -9.45
N ALA A 80 -9.83 4.10 -10.01
CA ALA A 80 -10.63 2.91 -9.77
C ALA A 80 -10.41 2.47 -8.32
N SER A 81 -11.44 2.60 -7.49
CA SER A 81 -11.66 1.77 -6.30
C SER A 81 -12.93 2.19 -5.56
N ASN A 82 -14.08 1.69 -6.01
CA ASN A 82 -15.05 0.95 -5.19
C ASN A 82 -16.31 0.73 -6.01
N GLU A 83 -16.70 -0.53 -6.22
CA GLU A 83 -18.09 -1.02 -6.09
C GLU A 83 -18.18 -2.47 -6.58
N ASN A 84 -18.22 -3.39 -5.62
CA ASN A 84 -19.05 -4.60 -5.66
C ASN A 84 -20.07 -4.36 -4.52
N TRP A 85 -21.38 -4.54 -4.66
CA TRP A 85 -22.08 -5.81 -4.83
C TRP A 85 -23.46 -5.64 -5.49
N SER A 86 -23.68 -6.41 -6.56
CA SER A 86 -24.85 -7.22 -6.91
C SER A 86 -26.28 -6.78 -6.55
N HIS A 87 -27.10 -6.59 -7.59
CA HIS A 87 -28.49 -7.10 -7.62
C HIS A 87 -28.79 -7.74 -8.99
N GLY A 88 -29.52 -8.86 -8.94
CA GLY A 88 -29.61 -9.86 -10.01
C GLY A 88 -30.47 -9.48 -11.22
N GLY A 89 -30.33 -10.29 -12.27
CA GLY A 89 -31.50 -10.80 -12.98
C GLY A 89 -31.61 -10.59 -14.49
N SER A 90 -30.87 -11.39 -15.26
CA SER A 90 -31.37 -12.14 -16.44
C SER A 90 -31.80 -11.35 -17.73
N PRO A 91 -32.08 -12.01 -18.89
CA PRO A 91 -31.17 -12.01 -20.05
C PRO A 91 -31.82 -11.62 -21.41
N HIS A 92 -31.03 -11.69 -22.50
CA HIS A 92 -31.35 -11.45 -23.94
C HIS A 92 -31.10 -10.01 -24.42
N GLY A 93 -30.58 -9.72 -25.62
CA GLY A 93 -30.18 -10.51 -26.79
C GLY A 93 -29.59 -9.56 -27.86
N TYR A 94 -29.07 -10.15 -28.95
CA TYR A 94 -28.78 -9.61 -30.30
C TYR A 94 -29.41 -8.23 -30.63
N SER A 95 -28.84 -7.28 -31.41
CA SER A 95 -28.06 -7.31 -32.66
C SER A 95 -27.72 -5.84 -33.10
N PRO A 96 -27.00 -5.60 -34.22
CA PRO A 96 -26.30 -4.35 -34.57
C PRO A 96 -26.99 -3.45 -35.63
N TYR A 97 -26.28 -2.35 -35.97
CA TYR A 97 -26.47 -1.34 -37.04
C TYR A 97 -27.37 -0.13 -36.73
N GLY A 98 -26.93 1.06 -37.17
CA GLY A 98 -27.84 2.19 -37.39
C GLY A 98 -27.22 3.58 -37.38
N ASN A 99 -26.61 3.97 -38.50
CA ASN A 99 -26.22 5.34 -38.85
C ASN A 99 -27.42 6.30 -38.79
N SER A 100 -27.27 7.54 -38.30
CA SER A 100 -28.22 8.64 -38.56
C SER A 100 -27.62 10.02 -38.32
N ASN A 101 -27.55 10.78 -39.42
CA ASN A 101 -27.36 12.22 -39.48
C ASN A 101 -28.38 12.98 -38.64
N GLY A 102 -27.94 14.06 -38.00
CA GLY A 102 -28.81 15.05 -37.35
C GLY A 102 -28.16 16.43 -37.31
N ASN A 103 -28.50 17.27 -38.28
CA ASN A 103 -28.23 18.70 -38.31
C ASN A 103 -28.81 19.39 -37.06
N GLY A 104 -27.97 20.07 -36.28
CA GLY A 104 -28.37 20.97 -35.19
C GLY A 104 -27.58 22.26 -35.25
N LYS A 105 -28.20 23.34 -35.75
CA LYS A 105 -27.65 24.70 -35.80
C LYS A 105 -27.49 25.25 -34.38
N SER A 106 -26.31 25.78 -34.06
CA SER A 106 -26.04 26.53 -32.82
C SER A 106 -26.33 28.03 -33.03
N PRO A 107 -27.04 28.71 -32.12
CA PRO A 107 -27.35 30.13 -32.22
C PRO A 107 -26.41 30.98 -31.34
N TYR A 108 -25.21 31.32 -31.85
CA TYR A 108 -24.39 32.41 -31.31
C TYR A 108 -23.52 33.02 -32.43
N ASP A 109 -24.17 33.71 -33.36
CA ASP A 109 -23.50 34.74 -34.16
C ASP A 109 -23.87 36.09 -33.55
N SER A 110 -22.87 36.78 -33.00
CA SER A 110 -22.90 38.22 -32.78
C SER A 110 -21.73 38.86 -33.51
N PRO A 111 -21.91 40.03 -34.15
CA PRO A 111 -20.96 40.56 -35.10
C PRO A 111 -19.78 41.23 -34.38
N ILE A 112 -18.57 40.97 -34.87
CA ILE A 112 -17.35 41.68 -34.47
C ILE A 112 -17.35 43.06 -35.14
N ASP A 113 -17.24 44.11 -34.32
CA ASP A 113 -17.08 45.52 -34.73
C ASP A 113 -15.66 45.76 -35.29
N PRO A 114 -15.50 46.27 -36.53
CA PRO A 114 -14.19 46.37 -37.18
C PRO A 114 -13.36 47.62 -36.83
N ASN A 115 -13.74 48.44 -35.85
CA ASN A 115 -13.06 49.71 -35.57
C ASN A 115 -12.49 49.86 -34.15
N VAL A 116 -11.55 48.99 -33.77
CA VAL A 116 -10.65 49.24 -32.63
C VAL A 116 -9.18 49.31 -33.12
N PRO A 117 -8.48 50.45 -32.97
CA PRO A 117 -7.09 50.56 -33.39
C PRO A 117 -6.17 49.68 -32.52
N SER A 118 -5.52 48.72 -33.16
CA SER A 118 -4.44 47.91 -32.57
C SER A 118 -3.28 48.79 -32.12
N SER A 119 -3.25 49.10 -30.82
CA SER A 119 -2.10 49.67 -30.13
C SER A 119 -1.68 48.73 -29.00
N ARG A 120 -1.09 47.59 -29.38
CA ARG A 120 -0.38 46.69 -28.45
C ARG A 120 0.66 45.84 -29.19
N ASN A 121 1.56 46.51 -29.91
CA ASN A 121 2.89 45.96 -30.19
C ASN A 121 3.79 46.23 -28.98
N GLU A 122 3.52 45.55 -27.87
CA GLU A 122 4.55 45.29 -26.88
C GLU A 122 5.11 43.89 -27.15
N ILE A 123 6.40 43.86 -27.41
CA ILE A 123 7.22 42.71 -27.73
C ILE A 123 7.14 41.71 -26.55
N ARG A 124 6.16 40.80 -26.56
CA ARG A 124 6.28 39.53 -25.84
C ARG A 124 7.36 38.73 -26.57
N LYS A 125 8.58 38.71 -26.02
CA LYS A 125 9.62 37.75 -26.41
C LYS A 125 8.99 36.35 -26.38
N ARG A 126 8.65 35.80 -27.54
CA ARG A 126 8.12 34.44 -27.66
C ARG A 126 9.16 33.51 -27.04
N ALA A 127 8.72 32.66 -26.12
CA ALA A 127 9.55 31.55 -25.66
C ALA A 127 10.03 30.77 -26.90
N PRO A 128 11.29 30.31 -26.94
CA PRO A 128 11.80 29.58 -28.08
C PRO A 128 10.91 28.37 -28.36
N ASP A 129 10.62 28.13 -29.65
CA ASP A 129 9.89 26.94 -30.08
C ASP A 129 10.73 25.70 -29.81
N VAL A 130 10.54 25.13 -28.63
CA VAL A 130 11.23 23.92 -28.18
C VAL A 130 10.86 22.73 -29.06
N GLY A 131 9.67 22.70 -29.65
CA GLY A 131 9.18 21.60 -30.50
C GLY A 131 9.98 21.47 -31.80
N GLY A 132 10.30 22.60 -32.45
CA GLY A 132 11.10 22.61 -33.68
C GLY A 132 12.54 22.11 -33.49
N LEU A 133 13.09 22.19 -32.27
CA LEU A 133 14.47 21.77 -31.97
C LEU A 133 14.63 20.25 -31.83
N PHE A 134 13.55 19.50 -31.63
CA PHE A 134 13.58 18.04 -31.50
C PHE A 134 13.46 17.29 -32.84
N ALA A 135 13.03 17.96 -33.91
CA ALA A 135 12.81 17.35 -35.22
C ALA A 135 14.08 17.21 -36.08
N ILE A 136 15.28 17.45 -35.53
CA ILE A 136 16.51 17.55 -36.31
C ILE A 136 17.38 16.30 -36.18
N HIS A 137 17.66 15.64 -37.31
CA HIS A 137 18.38 14.37 -37.38
C HIS A 137 19.89 14.47 -37.71
N ASP A 138 20.41 15.67 -38.00
CA ASP A 138 21.84 15.88 -38.30
C ASP A 138 22.66 16.14 -37.02
N LYS A 139 23.76 15.39 -36.82
CA LYS A 139 24.63 15.47 -35.62
C LYS A 139 25.15 16.87 -35.33
N LYS A 140 25.55 17.62 -36.36
CA LYS A 140 26.04 19.00 -36.19
C LYS A 140 24.92 19.90 -35.67
N SER A 141 23.72 19.69 -36.17
CA SER A 141 22.54 20.44 -35.77
C SER A 141 22.08 20.09 -34.35
N VAL A 142 22.25 18.84 -33.87
CA VAL A 142 21.95 18.47 -32.47
C VAL A 142 22.84 19.24 -31.49
N VAL A 143 24.13 19.40 -31.78
CA VAL A 143 25.05 20.19 -30.93
C VAL A 143 24.63 21.66 -30.87
N ASP A 144 24.29 22.25 -32.00
CA ASP A 144 23.86 23.65 -32.06
C ASP A 144 22.48 23.86 -31.42
N ALA A 145 21.57 22.88 -31.54
CA ALA A 145 20.28 22.87 -30.84
C ALA A 145 20.46 22.79 -29.33
N TYR A 146 21.35 21.92 -28.83
CA TYR A 146 21.68 21.83 -27.40
C TYR A 146 22.25 23.15 -26.88
N ARG A 147 23.24 23.75 -27.58
CA ARG A 147 23.79 25.07 -27.20
C ARG A 147 22.73 26.15 -27.17
N SER A 148 21.81 26.15 -28.14
CA SER A 148 20.69 27.08 -28.21
C SER A 148 19.74 26.90 -27.02
N LEU A 149 19.43 25.66 -26.63
CA LEU A 149 18.64 25.37 -25.43
C LEU A 149 19.36 25.82 -24.14
N VAL A 150 20.67 25.62 -24.04
CA VAL A 150 21.46 26.11 -22.90
C VAL A 150 21.43 27.63 -22.81
N GLN A 151 21.50 28.32 -23.94
CA GLN A 151 21.39 29.78 -23.98
C GLN A 151 19.97 30.24 -23.64
N ALA A 152 18.94 29.55 -24.14
CA ALA A 152 17.55 29.81 -23.82
C ALA A 152 17.27 29.67 -22.32
N ASP A 153 17.71 28.57 -21.69
CA ASP A 153 17.56 28.35 -20.25
C ASP A 153 18.29 29.42 -19.42
N LYS A 154 19.44 29.92 -19.88
CA LYS A 154 20.14 31.05 -19.22
C LYS A 154 19.32 32.34 -19.26
N GLN A 155 18.62 32.60 -20.37
CA GLN A 155 17.86 33.84 -20.57
C GLN A 155 16.46 33.77 -19.93
N HIS A 156 15.75 32.67 -20.16
CA HIS A 156 14.36 32.45 -19.78
C HIS A 156 14.20 31.01 -19.30
N PRO A 157 14.59 30.71 -18.05
CA PRO A 157 14.50 29.37 -17.50
C PRO A 157 13.04 28.94 -17.47
N SER A 158 12.75 27.77 -18.02
CA SER A 158 11.42 27.20 -18.04
C SER A 158 11.45 25.70 -17.77
N GLU A 159 10.33 25.16 -17.35
CA GLU A 159 10.13 23.71 -17.26
C GLU A 159 10.46 23.01 -18.58
N THR A 160 9.97 23.57 -19.70
CA THR A 160 10.16 23.01 -21.04
C THR A 160 11.63 23.00 -21.47
N THR A 161 12.39 24.05 -21.17
CA THR A 161 13.82 24.12 -21.51
C THR A 161 14.65 23.17 -20.66
N ALA A 162 14.36 23.07 -19.36
CA ALA A 162 15.04 22.13 -18.46
C ALA A 162 14.75 20.66 -18.82
N ALA A 163 13.48 20.32 -19.07
CA ALA A 163 13.09 18.99 -19.53
C ALA A 163 13.73 18.64 -20.88
N ALA A 164 13.80 19.62 -21.80
CA ALA A 164 14.43 19.42 -23.09
C ALA A 164 15.94 19.13 -22.96
N LEU A 165 16.65 19.93 -22.15
CA LEU A 165 18.08 19.73 -21.88
C LEU A 165 18.36 18.39 -21.19
N TYR A 166 17.49 17.98 -20.27
CA TYR A 166 17.54 16.65 -19.65
C TYR A 166 17.47 15.54 -20.70
N TRP A 167 16.44 15.55 -21.55
CA TRP A 167 16.25 14.52 -22.57
C TRP A 167 17.35 14.53 -23.64
N GLN A 168 17.87 15.70 -24.01
CA GLN A 168 18.99 15.79 -24.94
C GLN A 168 20.25 15.10 -24.41
N LEU A 169 20.57 15.21 -23.12
CA LEU A 169 21.71 14.49 -22.53
C LEU A 169 21.42 13.00 -22.29
N ILE A 170 20.16 12.59 -22.11
CA ILE A 170 19.80 11.18 -22.06
C ILE A 170 20.01 10.52 -23.43
N LEU A 171 19.57 11.18 -24.51
CA LEU A 171 19.64 10.67 -25.87
C LEU A 171 21.04 10.81 -26.48
N ASN A 172 21.76 11.89 -26.12
CA ASN A 172 23.08 12.22 -26.67
C ASN A 172 24.05 12.62 -25.53
N PRO A 173 24.60 11.65 -24.79
CA PRO A 173 25.46 11.91 -23.62
C PRO A 173 26.73 12.70 -23.93
N ASP A 174 27.24 12.61 -25.16
CA ASP A 174 28.49 13.28 -25.58
C ASP A 174 28.35 14.79 -25.82
N LEU A 175 27.12 15.33 -25.78
CA LEU A 175 26.88 16.77 -25.97
C LEU A 175 27.47 17.64 -24.86
N ASP A 176 27.56 17.10 -23.64
CA ASP A 176 28.11 17.79 -22.48
C ASP A 176 28.75 16.76 -21.53
N THR A 177 30.08 16.67 -21.57
CA THR A 177 30.83 15.74 -20.71
C THR A 177 30.95 16.23 -19.27
N GLN A 178 30.61 17.49 -19.00
CA GLN A 178 30.73 18.07 -17.66
C GLN A 178 29.45 17.91 -16.85
N ARG A 179 28.29 17.92 -17.51
CA ARG A 179 26.97 17.85 -16.85
C ARG A 179 26.31 16.51 -17.08
N LYS A 180 25.67 15.99 -16.04
CA LYS A 180 24.77 14.84 -16.16
C LYS A 180 23.34 15.33 -16.44
N PRO A 181 22.48 14.51 -17.04
CA PRO A 181 21.07 14.86 -17.25
C PRO A 181 20.40 15.38 -15.96
N ALA A 182 20.66 14.73 -14.83
CA ALA A 182 20.10 15.11 -13.54
C ALA A 182 20.52 16.52 -13.07
N ASP A 183 21.67 17.03 -13.50
CA ASP A 183 22.08 18.40 -13.16
C ASP A 183 21.12 19.43 -13.77
N TRP A 184 20.59 19.17 -14.98
CA TRP A 184 19.56 20.02 -15.61
C TRP A 184 18.21 19.93 -14.91
N LEU A 185 17.81 18.76 -14.44
CA LEU A 185 16.58 18.61 -13.65
C LEU A 185 16.67 19.38 -12.33
N LEU A 186 17.75 19.20 -11.58
CA LEU A 186 17.97 19.90 -10.30
C LEU A 186 17.98 21.43 -10.48
N HIS A 187 18.61 21.89 -11.56
CA HIS A 187 18.67 23.29 -11.90
C HIS A 187 17.30 23.86 -12.32
N GLY A 188 16.57 23.17 -13.20
CA GLY A 188 15.23 23.55 -13.61
C GLY A 188 14.24 23.59 -12.44
N LEU A 189 14.26 22.56 -11.58
CA LEU A 189 13.41 22.50 -10.40
C LEU A 189 13.69 23.63 -9.40
N SER A 190 14.96 24.00 -9.23
CA SER A 190 15.36 25.11 -8.35
C SER A 190 14.83 26.47 -8.84
N ARG A 191 14.57 26.61 -10.15
CA ARG A 191 14.10 27.87 -10.77
C ARG A 191 12.60 27.92 -10.99
N THR A 192 11.96 26.78 -11.19
CA THR A 192 10.53 26.64 -11.49
C THR A 192 9.67 26.43 -10.24
N ASN A 193 10.26 26.54 -9.05
CA ASN A 193 9.59 26.33 -7.76
C ASN A 193 8.91 24.95 -7.66
N GLY A 194 9.55 23.91 -8.17
CA GLY A 194 9.04 22.54 -8.10
C GLY A 194 7.92 22.23 -9.10
N SER A 195 8.15 22.54 -10.38
CA SER A 195 7.26 22.11 -11.47
C SER A 195 6.87 20.61 -11.34
N PRO A 196 5.57 20.24 -11.42
CA PRO A 196 5.13 18.85 -11.32
C PRO A 196 5.76 17.91 -12.34
N CYS A 197 5.95 18.36 -13.59
CA CYS A 197 6.56 17.56 -14.64
C CYS A 197 8.04 17.26 -14.34
N LEU A 198 8.81 18.28 -13.93
CA LEU A 198 10.20 18.09 -13.54
C LEU A 198 10.33 17.24 -12.27
N LEU A 199 9.37 17.35 -11.33
CA LEU A 199 9.33 16.53 -10.12
C LEU A 199 9.08 15.06 -10.48
N GLU A 200 8.21 14.79 -11.45
CA GLU A 200 8.00 13.43 -11.94
C GLU A 200 9.26 12.87 -12.62
N LEU A 201 9.93 13.66 -13.47
CA LEU A 201 11.22 13.25 -14.05
C LEU A 201 12.29 13.00 -12.98
N PHE A 202 12.35 13.84 -11.95
CA PHE A 202 13.25 13.64 -10.82
C PHE A 202 12.90 12.38 -10.02
N ARG A 203 11.62 12.08 -9.80
CA ARG A 203 11.16 10.83 -9.19
C ARG A 203 11.62 9.62 -9.99
N GLN A 204 11.47 9.66 -11.32
CA GLN A 204 11.96 8.60 -12.21
C GLN A 204 13.48 8.44 -12.15
N GLU A 205 14.24 9.53 -12.06
CA GLU A 205 15.69 9.49 -11.87
C GLU A 205 16.07 8.84 -10.53
N LEU A 206 15.35 9.14 -9.44
CA LEU A 206 15.57 8.47 -8.16
C LEU A 206 15.32 6.97 -8.27
N ILE A 207 14.22 6.55 -8.91
CA ILE A 207 13.84 5.14 -9.08
C ILE A 207 14.84 4.38 -9.96
N CYS A 208 15.26 4.98 -11.06
CA CYS A 208 16.04 4.29 -12.09
C CYS A 208 17.56 4.35 -11.85
N LYS A 209 18.06 5.31 -11.05
CA LYS A 209 19.50 5.52 -10.87
C LYS A 209 19.91 5.51 -9.39
N PRO A 210 20.22 4.33 -8.81
CA PRO A 210 20.61 4.20 -7.41
C PRO A 210 21.78 5.10 -7.00
N ARG A 211 22.80 5.24 -7.86
CA ARG A 211 23.97 6.10 -7.58
C ARG A 211 23.59 7.58 -7.46
N PHE A 212 22.63 8.05 -8.28
CA PHE A 212 22.14 9.42 -8.17
C PHE A 212 21.26 9.57 -6.94
N ALA A 213 20.36 8.61 -6.70
CA ALA A 213 19.48 8.60 -5.55
C ALA A 213 20.23 8.68 -4.22
N LEU A 214 21.43 8.09 -4.13
CA LEU A 214 22.29 8.11 -2.94
C LEU A 214 23.29 9.28 -2.88
N SER A 215 23.33 10.13 -3.90
CA SER A 215 24.28 11.25 -3.94
C SER A 215 23.89 12.37 -2.97
N ASP A 216 24.89 13.14 -2.51
CA ASP A 216 24.66 14.34 -1.69
C ASP A 216 23.86 15.40 -2.45
N LYS A 217 24.03 15.49 -3.77
CA LYS A 217 23.26 16.42 -4.63
C LYS A 217 21.76 16.17 -4.52
N ALA A 218 21.34 14.90 -4.60
CA ALA A 218 19.93 14.53 -4.44
C ALA A 218 19.44 14.87 -3.03
N GLY A 219 20.22 14.53 -1.99
CA GLY A 219 19.88 14.83 -0.59
C GLY A 219 19.73 16.34 -0.33
N GLN A 220 20.68 17.16 -0.78
CA GLN A 220 20.61 18.63 -0.66
C GLN A 220 19.40 19.22 -1.37
N PHE A 221 19.03 18.66 -2.52
CA PHE A 221 17.88 19.13 -3.26
C PHE A 221 16.56 18.78 -2.56
N LEU A 222 16.41 17.57 -2.01
CA LEU A 222 15.22 17.15 -1.24
C LEU A 222 14.90 18.10 -0.06
N LYS A 223 15.92 18.74 0.53
CA LYS A 223 15.74 19.76 1.59
C LYS A 223 14.93 20.96 1.13
N ARG A 224 15.04 21.33 -0.16
CA ARG A 224 14.42 22.51 -0.76
C ARG A 224 13.05 22.25 -1.39
N ILE A 225 12.72 20.98 -1.69
CA ILE A 225 11.41 20.62 -2.27
C ILE A 225 10.30 20.87 -1.25
N PRO A 226 9.10 21.32 -1.66
CA PRO A 226 7.94 21.40 -0.78
C PRO A 226 7.67 20.09 -0.02
N ALA A 227 7.25 20.21 1.23
CA ALA A 227 7.01 19.06 2.11
C ALA A 227 6.01 18.05 1.52
N SER A 228 5.03 18.51 0.72
CA SER A 228 4.02 17.69 0.04
C SER A 228 4.58 16.61 -0.88
N PHE A 229 5.73 16.86 -1.54
CA PHE A 229 6.35 15.91 -2.46
C PHE A 229 7.55 15.19 -1.84
N ARG A 230 8.06 15.72 -0.74
CA ARG A 230 9.32 15.31 -0.15
C ARG A 230 9.27 13.88 0.40
N SER A 231 8.16 13.49 1.04
CA SER A 231 8.03 12.17 1.65
C SER A 231 8.11 11.05 0.61
N GLU A 232 7.39 11.18 -0.50
CA GLU A 232 7.42 10.21 -1.59
C GLU A 232 8.83 10.06 -2.19
N LEU A 233 9.51 11.17 -2.45
CA LEU A 233 10.87 11.15 -3.00
C LEU A 233 11.89 10.55 -2.01
N LEU A 234 11.71 10.78 -0.70
CA LEU A 234 12.52 10.15 0.34
C LEU A 234 12.33 8.63 0.38
N ARG A 235 11.11 8.13 0.23
CA ARG A 235 10.85 6.67 0.16
C ARG A 235 11.63 6.02 -0.97
N GLN A 236 11.67 6.65 -2.15
CA GLN A 236 12.45 6.12 -3.29
C GLN A 236 13.96 6.12 -3.00
N ARG A 237 14.49 7.20 -2.43
CA ARG A 237 15.90 7.28 -2.00
C ARG A 237 16.24 6.22 -0.95
N TRP A 238 15.38 6.01 0.04
CA TRP A 238 15.60 5.06 1.13
C TRP A 238 15.52 3.61 0.69
N LYS A 239 14.66 3.31 -0.29
CA LYS A 239 14.65 2.00 -0.95
C LYS A 239 16.05 1.64 -1.49
N HIS A 240 16.68 2.56 -2.24
CA HIS A 240 18.04 2.34 -2.73
C HIS A 240 19.09 2.31 -1.61
N ALA A 241 18.92 3.12 -0.56
CA ALA A 241 19.85 3.16 0.56
C ALA A 241 19.85 1.83 1.33
N ALA A 242 18.66 1.28 1.59
CA ALA A 242 18.48 -0.01 2.24
C ALA A 242 19.07 -1.15 1.40
N THR A 243 18.80 -1.18 0.09
CA THR A 243 19.40 -2.20 -0.82
C THR A 243 20.93 -2.12 -0.83
N ALA A 244 21.49 -0.91 -0.78
CA ALA A 244 22.94 -0.70 -0.71
C ALA A 244 23.51 -0.83 0.71
N LYS A 245 22.69 -1.15 1.73
CA LYS A 245 23.04 -1.14 3.16
C LYS A 245 23.69 0.18 3.63
N ASN A 246 23.35 1.30 2.99
CA ASN A 246 23.81 2.62 3.35
C ASN A 246 22.85 3.27 4.36
N TRP A 247 22.84 2.74 5.58
CA TRP A 247 21.93 3.16 6.66
C TRP A 247 22.17 4.61 7.11
N GLN A 248 23.39 5.12 6.93
CA GLN A 248 23.74 6.50 7.24
C GLN A 248 22.85 7.50 6.48
N VAL A 249 22.55 7.25 5.21
CA VAL A 249 21.67 8.10 4.40
C VAL A 249 20.28 8.22 5.02
N ILE A 250 19.67 7.10 5.41
CA ILE A 250 18.33 7.09 6.02
C ILE A 250 18.34 7.83 7.36
N ARG A 251 19.37 7.59 8.20
CA ARG A 251 19.53 8.24 9.50
C ARG A 251 19.67 9.76 9.38
N GLU A 252 20.51 10.23 8.46
CA GLU A 252 20.71 11.66 8.23
C GLU A 252 19.44 12.32 7.67
N ASP A 253 18.78 11.67 6.71
CA ASP A 253 17.54 12.16 6.13
C ASP A 253 16.42 12.27 7.19
N LEU A 254 16.29 11.29 8.10
CA LEU A 254 15.35 11.36 9.21
C LEU A 254 15.60 12.60 10.09
N VAL A 255 16.85 12.85 10.47
CA VAL A 255 17.18 14.03 11.31
C VAL A 255 16.90 15.33 10.57
N VAL A 256 17.32 15.45 9.31
CA VAL A 256 17.21 16.68 8.53
C VAL A 256 15.75 17.02 8.20
N HIS A 257 14.92 16.01 7.94
CA HIS A 257 13.57 16.22 7.44
C HIS A 257 12.48 16.17 8.52
N ARG A 258 12.83 15.82 9.77
CA ARG A 258 11.91 15.78 10.91
C ARG A 258 11.13 17.07 11.08
N THR A 259 11.78 18.18 11.44
CA THR A 259 11.07 19.44 11.77
C THR A 259 10.21 19.94 10.61
N PRO A 260 10.71 20.07 9.35
CA PRO A 260 9.90 20.56 8.25
C PRO A 260 8.69 19.69 7.89
N LEU A 261 8.77 18.37 8.12
CA LEU A 261 7.65 17.47 7.84
C LEU A 261 6.65 17.43 8.99
N VAL A 262 7.11 17.44 10.24
CA VAL A 262 6.24 17.53 11.42
C VAL A 262 5.43 18.83 11.40
N ASP A 263 6.05 19.96 11.07
CA ASP A 263 5.37 21.25 11.00
C ASP A 263 4.34 21.31 9.86
N TYR A 264 4.59 20.58 8.76
CA TYR A 264 3.68 20.51 7.61
C TYR A 264 2.52 19.52 7.83
N SER A 265 2.86 18.28 8.20
CA SER A 265 1.93 17.19 8.43
C SER A 265 2.55 16.14 9.35
N PRO A 266 2.19 16.13 10.65
CA PRO A 266 2.64 15.10 11.60
C PRO A 266 2.32 13.68 11.13
N THR A 267 1.18 13.46 10.48
CA THR A 267 0.77 12.14 10.00
C THR A 267 1.65 11.68 8.83
N GLU A 268 2.04 12.57 7.94
CA GLU A 268 2.97 12.25 6.86
C GLU A 268 4.37 11.93 7.39
N TRP A 269 4.81 12.63 8.45
CA TRP A 269 6.04 12.30 9.15
C TRP A 269 6.00 10.89 9.78
N VAL A 270 4.90 10.52 10.44
CA VAL A 270 4.74 9.17 11.00
C VAL A 270 4.76 8.11 9.89
N ARG A 271 4.01 8.32 8.79
CA ARG A 271 4.03 7.39 7.65
C ARG A 271 5.40 7.24 7.02
N LEU A 272 6.17 8.33 6.96
CA LEU A 272 7.54 8.29 6.46
C LEU A 272 8.45 7.54 7.45
N THR A 273 8.29 7.75 8.75
CA THR A 273 9.03 7.04 9.81
C THR A 273 8.77 5.54 9.77
N ILE A 274 7.52 5.11 9.55
CA ILE A 274 7.15 3.71 9.31
C ILE A 274 7.86 3.17 8.05
N ALA A 275 7.97 3.96 6.98
CA ALA A 275 8.70 3.55 5.78
C ALA A 275 10.19 3.28 6.04
N ALA A 276 10.85 4.13 6.84
CA ALA A 276 12.22 3.88 7.26
C ALA A 276 12.34 2.58 8.07
N ALA A 277 11.39 2.33 8.97
CA ALA A 277 11.34 1.10 9.74
C ALA A 277 11.10 -0.14 8.87
N ASN A 278 10.22 -0.06 7.86
CA ASN A 278 9.99 -1.13 6.87
C ASN A 278 11.28 -1.60 6.22
N HIS A 279 12.25 -0.70 6.00
CA HIS A 279 13.56 -1.06 5.46
C HIS A 279 14.51 -1.58 6.54
N ALA A 280 14.55 -0.94 7.70
CA ALA A 280 15.50 -1.26 8.76
C ALA A 280 15.17 -2.56 9.51
N ALA A 281 13.88 -2.92 9.62
CA ALA A 281 13.40 -4.04 10.41
C ALA A 281 14.05 -5.39 10.03
N TRP A 282 14.36 -5.58 8.75
CA TRP A 282 14.89 -6.84 8.22
C TRP A 282 16.41 -7.01 8.38
N SER A 283 17.15 -5.94 8.67
CA SER A 283 18.61 -5.96 8.72
C SER A 283 19.13 -6.28 10.13
N GLN A 284 20.23 -7.03 10.21
CA GLN A 284 20.99 -7.25 11.47
C GLN A 284 22.07 -6.20 11.70
N ASP A 285 22.24 -5.24 10.78
CA ASP A 285 23.20 -4.15 10.91
C ASP A 285 22.88 -3.26 12.12
N SER A 286 23.91 -2.92 12.91
CA SER A 286 23.74 -2.09 14.11
C SER A 286 23.13 -0.72 13.83
N ASP A 287 23.41 -0.11 12.67
CA ASP A 287 22.82 1.18 12.30
C ASP A 287 21.36 1.03 11.88
N ALA A 288 20.99 -0.09 11.24
CA ALA A 288 19.59 -0.40 10.97
C ALA A 288 18.80 -0.61 12.27
N VAL A 289 19.37 -1.33 13.24
CA VAL A 289 18.74 -1.51 14.57
C VAL A 289 18.51 -0.15 15.24
N ARG A 290 19.50 0.75 15.20
CA ARG A 290 19.35 2.13 15.72
C ARG A 290 18.27 2.94 15.00
N ILE A 291 18.15 2.80 13.68
CA ILE A 291 17.07 3.44 12.91
C ILE A 291 15.72 2.93 13.39
N LEU A 292 15.54 1.61 13.50
CA LEU A 292 14.28 1.00 13.96
C LEU A 292 13.90 1.47 15.37
N ASP A 293 14.85 1.51 16.30
CA ASP A 293 14.61 2.01 17.67
C ASP A 293 14.27 3.50 17.69
N THR A 294 14.90 4.29 16.82
CA THR A 294 14.58 5.71 16.64
C THR A 294 13.16 5.87 16.10
N CYS A 295 12.77 5.08 15.09
CA CYS A 295 11.43 5.08 14.54
C CYS A 295 10.37 4.73 15.60
N ARG A 296 10.60 3.69 16.41
CA ARG A 296 9.69 3.32 17.51
C ARG A 296 9.47 4.45 18.51
N LYS A 297 10.56 5.07 18.98
CA LYS A 297 10.51 6.20 19.91
C LYS A 297 9.78 7.38 19.29
N GLU A 298 10.05 7.67 18.03
CA GLU A 298 9.43 8.79 17.32
C GLU A 298 7.93 8.56 17.13
N ILE A 299 7.51 7.36 16.69
CA ILE A 299 6.09 7.00 16.51
C ILE A 299 5.31 7.13 17.83
N ALA A 300 5.89 6.69 18.96
CA ALA A 300 5.28 6.82 20.27
C ALA A 300 5.04 8.27 20.73
N LEU A 301 5.74 9.26 20.16
CA LEU A 301 5.46 10.68 20.45
C LEU A 301 4.15 11.17 19.81
N PHE A 302 3.58 10.41 18.88
CA PHE A 302 2.40 10.78 18.09
C PHE A 302 1.15 9.97 18.46
N ASP A 303 1.05 9.46 19.70
CA ASP A 303 -0.10 8.68 20.20
C ASP A 303 -1.48 9.34 19.95
N ASN A 304 -1.53 10.67 19.90
CA ASN A 304 -2.75 11.42 19.60
C ASN A 304 -3.32 11.15 18.18
N PHE A 305 -2.53 10.53 17.29
CA PHE A 305 -2.90 10.21 15.91
C PHE A 305 -3.27 8.73 15.70
N GLN A 306 -3.34 7.92 16.76
CA GLN A 306 -3.65 6.49 16.67
C GLN A 306 -4.92 6.18 15.86
N LEU A 307 -6.00 6.96 16.03
CA LEU A 307 -7.24 6.76 15.27
C LEU A 307 -7.12 7.10 13.78
N GLU A 308 -6.20 7.99 13.40
CA GLU A 308 -6.02 8.40 12.00
C GLU A 308 -5.04 7.47 11.25
N LEU A 309 -4.16 6.81 12.00
CA LEU A 309 -3.09 5.96 11.49
C LEU A 309 -3.22 4.50 11.98
N GLU A 310 -4.41 4.09 12.42
CA GLU A 310 -4.65 2.80 13.07
C GLU A 310 -4.12 1.65 12.22
N SER A 311 -4.44 1.67 10.92
CA SER A 311 -4.02 0.63 9.99
C SER A 311 -2.50 0.56 9.82
N GLU A 312 -1.84 1.72 9.72
CA GLU A 312 -0.40 1.82 9.52
C GLU A 312 0.38 1.44 10.79
N LEU A 313 -0.16 1.76 11.97
CA LEU A 313 0.45 1.39 13.25
C LEU A 313 0.31 -0.11 13.52
N ILE A 314 -0.84 -0.71 13.24
CA ILE A 314 -1.01 -2.17 13.31
C ILE A 314 -0.03 -2.86 12.36
N GLN A 315 0.11 -2.36 11.13
CA GLN A 315 1.10 -2.89 10.18
C GLN A 315 2.54 -2.76 10.68
N PHE A 316 2.86 -1.65 11.35
CA PHE A 316 4.18 -1.43 11.94
C PHE A 316 4.49 -2.38 13.10
N ASP A 317 3.51 -2.65 13.96
CA ASP A 317 3.65 -3.61 15.06
C ASP A 317 3.84 -5.03 14.50
N HIS A 318 3.00 -5.43 13.53
CA HIS A 318 3.15 -6.71 12.83
C HIS A 318 4.51 -6.85 12.15
N LEU A 319 5.00 -5.79 11.47
CA LEU A 319 6.34 -5.79 10.88
C LEU A 319 7.41 -6.06 11.94
N THR A 320 7.34 -5.33 13.06
CA THR A 320 8.32 -5.43 14.13
C THR A 320 8.36 -6.84 14.71
N GLU A 321 7.20 -7.41 15.00
CA GLU A 321 7.06 -8.75 15.53
C GLU A 321 7.55 -9.79 14.53
N LEU A 322 7.11 -9.70 13.27
CA LEU A 322 7.50 -10.58 12.18
C LEU A 322 9.02 -10.57 11.95
N ALA A 323 9.61 -9.38 11.82
CA ALA A 323 11.04 -9.25 11.57
C ALA A 323 11.89 -9.73 12.76
N THR A 324 11.42 -9.52 14.00
CA THR A 324 12.06 -10.06 15.21
C THR A 324 11.97 -11.59 15.22
N GLY A 325 10.80 -12.12 14.89
CA GLY A 325 10.54 -13.55 14.75
C GLY A 325 11.47 -14.21 13.74
N ILE A 326 11.60 -13.66 12.54
CA ILE A 326 12.51 -14.22 11.52
C ILE A 326 13.98 -14.20 11.99
N LYS A 327 14.40 -13.14 12.68
CA LYS A 327 15.77 -13.01 13.19
C LYS A 327 16.08 -14.00 14.33
N SER A 328 15.09 -14.42 15.10
CA SER A 328 15.26 -15.40 16.18
C SER A 328 15.23 -16.85 15.69
N LEU A 329 14.81 -17.10 14.44
CA LEU A 329 14.75 -18.44 13.88
C LEU A 329 16.15 -19.09 13.82
N PRO A 330 16.26 -20.38 14.20
CA PRO A 330 17.47 -21.14 13.96
C PRO A 330 17.72 -21.27 12.45
N THR A 331 18.94 -21.65 12.07
CA THR A 331 19.22 -21.94 10.66
C THR A 331 18.41 -23.15 10.22
N VAL A 332 17.41 -22.91 9.39
CA VAL A 332 16.53 -23.94 8.84
C VAL A 332 17.24 -24.74 7.74
N GLY A 333 17.03 -26.06 7.72
CA GLY A 333 17.70 -27.00 6.83
C GLY A 333 17.25 -26.92 5.37
N ASN A 334 15.94 -26.81 5.12
CA ASN A 334 15.36 -26.77 3.78
C ASN A 334 15.66 -25.43 3.10
N ILE A 335 16.19 -25.53 1.89
CA ILE A 335 16.52 -24.40 1.04
C ILE A 335 15.30 -23.52 0.76
N HIS A 336 14.11 -24.08 0.54
CA HIS A 336 12.92 -23.33 0.17
C HIS A 336 12.31 -22.59 1.36
N VAL A 337 12.34 -23.15 2.58
CA VAL A 337 11.92 -22.41 3.79
C VAL A 337 12.87 -21.24 4.01
N ARG A 338 14.19 -21.46 3.87
CA ARG A 338 15.18 -20.38 3.97
C ARG A 338 14.99 -19.31 2.90
N LEU A 339 14.76 -19.70 1.65
CA LEU A 339 14.49 -18.74 0.56
C LEU A 339 13.20 -17.94 0.82
N LEU A 340 12.14 -18.60 1.29
CA LEU A 340 10.90 -17.92 1.66
C LEU A 340 11.15 -16.83 2.71
N LEU A 341 11.86 -17.19 3.79
CA LEU A 341 12.22 -16.26 4.87
C LEU A 341 13.15 -15.14 4.41
N GLN A 342 14.07 -15.42 3.48
CA GLN A 342 14.97 -14.41 2.89
C GLN A 342 14.25 -13.44 1.97
N GLU A 343 13.19 -13.87 1.28
CA GLU A 343 12.38 -13.04 0.39
C GLU A 343 11.32 -12.23 1.13
N MET A 344 11.11 -12.46 2.43
CA MET A 344 10.14 -11.73 3.25
C MET A 344 10.22 -10.20 3.16
N PRO A 345 11.40 -9.55 3.14
CA PRO A 345 11.48 -8.10 2.96
C PRO A 345 10.93 -7.65 1.60
N ASN A 346 11.14 -8.44 0.54
CA ASN A 346 10.65 -8.13 -0.79
C ASN A 346 9.15 -8.36 -0.88
N ILE A 347 8.67 -9.48 -0.32
CA ILE A 347 7.25 -9.82 -0.23
C ILE A 347 6.48 -8.74 0.54
N TRP A 348 6.97 -8.34 1.71
CA TRP A 348 6.35 -7.31 2.54
C TRP A 348 6.21 -5.96 1.81
N ASN A 349 7.20 -5.60 1.01
CA ASN A 349 7.24 -4.32 0.28
C ASN A 349 6.62 -4.39 -1.12
N ALA A 350 6.25 -5.57 -1.62
CA ALA A 350 5.71 -5.73 -2.97
C ALA A 350 4.18 -5.63 -2.95
N SER A 351 3.63 -4.58 -3.54
CA SER A 351 2.17 -4.46 -3.69
C SER A 351 1.59 -5.35 -4.79
N ASN A 352 2.33 -5.58 -5.88
CA ASN A 352 1.76 -6.16 -7.11
C ASN A 352 2.47 -7.42 -7.64
N ASN A 353 3.62 -7.81 -7.08
CA ASN A 353 4.47 -8.88 -7.63
C ASN A 353 4.76 -10.03 -6.65
N VAL A 354 3.97 -10.17 -5.58
CA VAL A 354 4.14 -11.24 -4.59
C VAL A 354 4.10 -12.63 -5.25
N ARG A 355 3.15 -12.85 -6.16
CA ARG A 355 2.94 -14.14 -6.81
C ARG A 355 4.19 -14.66 -7.54
N SER A 356 4.85 -13.82 -8.34
CA SER A 356 6.01 -14.25 -9.14
C SER A 356 7.23 -14.59 -8.27
N ALA A 357 7.37 -13.94 -7.12
CA ALA A 357 8.42 -14.26 -6.15
C ALA A 357 8.11 -15.54 -5.35
N VAL A 358 6.85 -15.73 -4.95
CA VAL A 358 6.46 -16.75 -3.98
C VAL A 358 6.16 -18.11 -4.63
N VAL A 359 5.55 -18.14 -5.82
CA VAL A 359 5.13 -19.40 -6.49
C VAL A 359 6.28 -20.39 -6.69
N PRO A 360 7.47 -20.00 -7.22
CA PRO A 360 8.58 -20.93 -7.37
C PRO A 360 9.06 -21.52 -6.04
N ILE A 361 8.99 -20.73 -4.96
CA ILE A 361 9.40 -21.14 -3.63
C ILE A 361 8.39 -22.14 -3.05
N ILE A 362 7.09 -21.85 -3.17
CA ILE A 362 6.01 -22.76 -2.75
C ILE A 362 6.09 -24.09 -3.50
N SER A 363 6.29 -24.07 -4.81
CA SER A 363 6.44 -25.30 -5.60
C SER A 363 7.60 -26.16 -5.10
N GLY A 364 8.71 -25.53 -4.72
CA GLY A 364 9.84 -26.20 -4.06
C GLY A 364 9.49 -26.80 -2.70
N LEU A 365 8.73 -26.08 -1.86
CA LEU A 365 8.26 -26.57 -0.56
C LEU A 365 7.39 -27.83 -0.71
N LEU A 366 6.51 -27.85 -1.71
CA LEU A 366 5.56 -28.94 -1.94
C LEU A 366 6.19 -30.19 -2.56
N SER A 367 7.46 -30.13 -2.98
CA SER A 367 8.17 -31.30 -3.53
C SER A 367 8.45 -32.39 -2.47
N LYS A 368 8.51 -32.01 -1.18
CA LYS A 368 8.77 -32.91 -0.03
C LYS A 368 8.02 -32.42 1.21
N PRO A 369 6.68 -32.48 1.22
CA PRO A 369 5.86 -31.80 2.22
C PRO A 369 6.10 -32.32 3.64
N GLU A 370 6.45 -33.58 3.84
CA GLU A 370 6.70 -34.15 5.17
C GLU A 370 7.98 -33.61 5.81
N THR A 371 9.05 -33.42 5.02
CA THR A 371 10.29 -32.83 5.53
C THR A 371 10.05 -31.36 5.89
N VAL A 372 9.34 -30.64 5.01
CA VAL A 372 9.00 -29.23 5.23
C VAL A 372 8.11 -29.05 6.46
N LEU A 373 7.16 -29.96 6.70
CA LEU A 373 6.28 -29.90 7.86
C LEU A 373 7.06 -29.80 9.16
N SER A 374 8.07 -30.65 9.35
CA SER A 374 8.91 -30.66 10.56
C SER A 374 9.73 -29.38 10.76
N GLU A 375 10.09 -28.71 9.67
CA GLU A 375 10.84 -27.46 9.71
C GLU A 375 9.93 -26.26 9.96
N LEU A 376 8.72 -26.28 9.41
CA LEU A 376 7.70 -25.29 9.72
C LEU A 376 7.29 -25.36 11.20
N ASP A 377 7.34 -26.53 11.83
CA ASP A 377 7.12 -26.65 13.28
C ASP A 377 8.20 -25.93 14.09
N GLN A 378 9.45 -26.00 13.64
CA GLN A 378 10.53 -25.23 14.26
C GLN A 378 10.25 -23.73 14.14
N VAL A 379 9.79 -23.28 12.96
CA VAL A 379 9.38 -21.89 12.75
C VAL A 379 8.20 -21.52 13.66
N ALA A 380 7.15 -22.32 13.71
CA ALA A 380 5.97 -22.09 14.53
C ALA A 380 6.28 -22.08 16.03
N SER A 381 7.19 -22.93 16.48
CA SER A 381 7.61 -23.02 17.89
C SER A 381 8.41 -21.80 18.36
N VAL A 382 9.15 -21.15 17.46
CA VAL A 382 9.98 -19.99 17.78
C VAL A 382 9.23 -18.68 17.52
N SER A 383 8.49 -18.59 16.42
CA SER A 383 7.70 -17.41 16.07
C SER A 383 6.45 -17.80 15.26
N PRO A 384 5.31 -18.04 15.91
CA PRO A 384 4.07 -18.41 15.23
C PRO A 384 3.55 -17.32 14.29
N VAL A 385 3.86 -16.05 14.58
CA VAL A 385 3.48 -14.90 13.75
C VAL A 385 4.09 -14.97 12.35
N VAL A 386 5.29 -15.52 12.20
CA VAL A 386 5.89 -15.75 10.87
C VAL A 386 5.00 -16.66 10.04
N LEU A 387 4.55 -17.77 10.61
CA LEU A 387 3.75 -18.76 9.90
C LEU A 387 2.31 -18.27 9.66
N GLN A 388 1.74 -17.52 10.59
CA GLN A 388 0.44 -16.86 10.41
C GLN A 388 0.47 -15.83 9.28
N TYR A 389 1.53 -15.02 9.20
CA TYR A 389 1.71 -14.08 8.09
C TYR A 389 1.85 -14.82 6.76
N LEU A 390 2.69 -15.86 6.71
CA LEU A 390 2.85 -16.69 5.51
C LEU A 390 1.52 -17.35 5.10
N TYR A 391 0.71 -17.80 6.07
CA TYR A 391 -0.61 -18.35 5.80
C TYR A 391 -1.57 -17.31 5.18
N GLY A 392 -1.57 -16.07 5.67
CA GLY A 392 -2.35 -14.96 5.08
C GLY A 392 -1.82 -14.53 3.71
N LEU A 393 -0.50 -14.62 3.50
CA LEU A 393 0.12 -14.34 2.20
C LEU A 393 -0.40 -15.29 1.10
N LEU A 394 -0.70 -16.54 1.46
CA LEU A 394 -1.28 -17.50 0.51
C LEU A 394 -2.65 -17.06 0.00
N ASP A 395 -3.43 -16.29 0.78
CA ASP A 395 -4.67 -15.70 0.26
C ASP A 395 -4.34 -14.73 -0.86
N GLN A 396 -3.35 -13.85 -0.68
CA GLN A 396 -2.95 -12.87 -1.70
C GLN A 396 -2.41 -13.52 -2.97
N VAL A 397 -1.72 -14.66 -2.85
CA VAL A 397 -1.25 -15.45 -4.00
C VAL A 397 -2.42 -16.16 -4.70
N GLY A 398 -3.37 -16.65 -3.91
CA GLY A 398 -4.54 -17.43 -4.33
C GLY A 398 -5.73 -16.61 -4.83
N LEU A 399 -5.74 -15.27 -4.66
CA LEU A 399 -6.82 -14.33 -5.02
C LEU A 399 -7.28 -14.35 -6.50
N ALA A 400 -6.74 -15.23 -7.34
CA ALA A 400 -7.14 -15.37 -8.73
C ALA A 400 -7.70 -16.76 -9.12
N TRP A 401 -7.87 -17.73 -8.20
CA TRP A 401 -8.22 -19.10 -8.61
C TRP A 401 -9.48 -19.69 -7.95
N ILE A 402 -10.36 -20.08 -8.88
CA ILE A 402 -11.52 -20.97 -8.91
C ILE A 402 -12.33 -21.03 -7.61
N GLU A 403 -13.40 -20.22 -7.57
CA GLU A 403 -14.65 -20.59 -6.91
C GLU A 403 -15.00 -22.03 -7.28
N ASP A 404 -14.83 -22.97 -6.34
CA ASP A 404 -15.60 -24.21 -6.14
C ASP A 404 -15.79 -25.20 -7.31
N ARG A 405 -15.27 -24.96 -8.53
CA ARG A 405 -15.70 -25.73 -9.71
C ARG A 405 -15.40 -27.23 -9.64
N ASP A 406 -14.33 -27.59 -8.94
CA ASP A 406 -13.92 -28.98 -8.75
C ASP A 406 -13.96 -29.41 -7.28
N ARG A 407 -14.57 -28.60 -6.39
CA ARG A 407 -14.71 -29.00 -4.99
C ARG A 407 -15.73 -30.13 -4.90
N PRO A 408 -15.35 -31.32 -4.39
CA PRO A 408 -16.34 -32.36 -4.15
C PRO A 408 -17.42 -31.85 -3.20
N ALA A 409 -18.66 -32.30 -3.41
CA ALA A 409 -19.77 -31.97 -2.53
C ALA A 409 -19.41 -32.30 -1.06
N GLU A 410 -19.88 -31.49 -0.11
CA GLU A 410 -19.53 -31.62 1.32
C GLU A 410 -19.80 -33.03 1.86
N THR A 411 -20.84 -33.71 1.38
CA THR A 411 -21.16 -35.09 1.74
C THR A 411 -20.07 -36.08 1.31
N VAL A 412 -19.51 -35.91 0.10
CA VAL A 412 -18.44 -36.75 -0.43
C VAL A 412 -17.13 -36.51 0.34
N VAL A 413 -16.85 -35.26 0.70
CA VAL A 413 -15.70 -34.91 1.56
C VAL A 413 -15.82 -35.61 2.91
N ALA A 414 -17.00 -35.54 3.55
CA ALA A 414 -17.25 -36.18 4.83
C ALA A 414 -17.09 -37.71 4.76
N GLU A 415 -17.67 -38.37 3.75
CA GLU A 415 -17.53 -39.81 3.53
C GLU A 415 -16.06 -40.24 3.36
N ARG A 416 -15.26 -39.47 2.61
CA ARG A 416 -13.83 -39.75 2.41
C ARG A 416 -13.03 -39.62 3.70
N ILE A 417 -13.31 -38.59 4.51
CA ILE A 417 -12.66 -38.39 5.82
C ILE A 417 -13.04 -39.51 6.78
N VAL A 418 -14.31 -39.88 6.86
CA VAL A 418 -14.77 -41.01 7.69
C VAL A 418 -14.07 -42.29 7.28
N TYR A 419 -14.01 -42.59 5.97
CA TYR A 419 -13.28 -43.74 5.46
C TYR A 419 -11.80 -43.71 5.86
N PHE A 420 -11.12 -42.57 5.69
CA PHE A 420 -9.73 -42.40 6.12
C PHE A 420 -9.54 -42.71 7.63
N LEU A 421 -10.43 -42.21 8.48
CA LEU A 421 -10.39 -42.44 9.92
C LEU A 421 -10.67 -43.91 10.30
N THR A 422 -11.49 -44.63 9.52
CA THR A 422 -11.72 -46.07 9.75
C THR A 422 -10.51 -46.93 9.39
N VAL A 423 -9.73 -46.51 8.38
CA VAL A 423 -8.57 -47.27 7.88
C VAL A 423 -7.30 -46.95 8.68
N CYS A 424 -7.17 -45.72 9.19
CA CYS A 424 -6.04 -45.29 10.02
C CYS A 424 -6.39 -45.41 11.51
N PRO A 425 -6.01 -46.49 12.23
CA PRO A 425 -6.31 -46.62 13.65
C PRO A 425 -5.69 -45.44 14.42
N VAL A 426 -6.56 -44.65 15.03
CA VAL A 426 -6.23 -43.39 15.69
C VAL A 426 -5.64 -43.69 17.06
N VAL A 427 -4.32 -43.56 17.21
CA VAL A 427 -3.62 -43.79 18.50
C VAL A 427 -2.80 -42.59 18.95
N ASP A 428 -2.47 -41.64 18.06
CA ASP A 428 -1.78 -40.40 18.44
C ASP A 428 -1.86 -39.39 17.27
N TYR A 429 -2.16 -38.13 17.56
CA TYR A 429 -2.13 -37.06 16.56
C TYR A 429 -0.75 -36.97 15.88
N SER A 430 0.34 -37.10 16.65
CA SER A 430 1.70 -36.99 16.11
C SER A 430 1.98 -38.01 14.99
N LYS A 431 1.44 -39.22 15.14
CA LYS A 431 1.55 -40.31 14.16
C LYS A 431 0.60 -40.13 12.99
N LEU A 432 -0.61 -39.63 13.26
CA LEU A 432 -1.66 -39.42 12.26
C LEU A 432 -1.37 -38.21 11.35
N ARG A 433 -0.68 -37.21 11.88
CA ARG A 433 -0.43 -35.91 11.25
C ARG A 433 0.15 -36.00 9.84
N THR A 434 1.14 -36.87 9.62
CA THR A 434 1.74 -37.05 8.28
C THR A 434 0.75 -37.68 7.30
N SER A 435 -0.09 -38.60 7.77
CA SER A 435 -1.15 -39.20 6.97
C SER A 435 -2.26 -38.20 6.66
N ILE A 436 -2.63 -37.33 7.60
CA ILE A 436 -3.58 -36.23 7.37
C ILE A 436 -3.02 -35.28 6.32
N LEU A 437 -1.75 -34.88 6.41
CA LEU A 437 -1.12 -34.01 5.43
C LEU A 437 -1.22 -34.60 4.01
N ARG A 438 -0.85 -35.88 3.83
CA ARG A 438 -0.95 -36.56 2.54
C ARG A 438 -2.40 -36.61 2.04
N PHE A 439 -3.32 -37.04 2.90
CA PHE A 439 -4.74 -37.10 2.58
C PHE A 439 -5.29 -35.73 2.13
N CYS A 440 -5.02 -34.66 2.89
CA CYS A 440 -5.46 -33.31 2.55
C CYS A 440 -4.87 -32.81 1.21
N ILE A 441 -3.62 -33.16 0.92
CA ILE A 441 -2.98 -32.83 -0.36
C ILE A 441 -3.62 -33.61 -1.52
N ASP A 442 -3.74 -34.94 -1.38
CA ASP A 442 -4.22 -35.84 -2.43
C ASP A 442 -5.72 -35.61 -2.74
N GLU A 443 -6.53 -35.37 -1.72
CA GLU A 443 -7.97 -35.17 -1.83
C GLU A 443 -8.37 -33.69 -1.97
N PHE A 444 -7.39 -32.78 -1.94
CA PHE A 444 -7.62 -31.33 -2.01
C PHE A 444 -8.52 -30.76 -0.89
N ILE A 445 -8.50 -31.41 0.28
CA ILE A 445 -9.32 -31.07 1.46
C ILE A 445 -8.55 -30.18 2.42
N SER A 446 -9.17 -29.13 2.96
CA SER A 446 -8.54 -28.30 3.99
C SER A 446 -8.45 -29.00 5.36
N PRO A 447 -7.41 -28.73 6.16
CA PRO A 447 -7.36 -29.22 7.54
C PRO A 447 -8.54 -28.73 8.39
N GLU A 448 -9.09 -27.55 8.10
CA GLU A 448 -10.29 -27.03 8.76
C GLU A 448 -11.54 -27.88 8.47
N GLU A 449 -11.75 -28.28 7.21
CA GLU A 449 -12.83 -29.19 6.81
C GLU A 449 -12.65 -30.59 7.41
N PHE A 450 -11.39 -31.07 7.42
CA PHE A 450 -11.04 -32.31 8.10
C PHE A 450 -11.41 -32.25 9.58
N ALA A 451 -11.00 -31.18 10.28
CA ALA A 451 -11.28 -30.98 11.70
C ALA A 451 -12.78 -30.84 12.00
N ALA A 452 -13.53 -30.14 11.15
CA ALA A 452 -14.98 -29.99 11.29
C ALA A 452 -15.72 -31.32 11.12
N THR A 453 -15.27 -32.16 10.18
CA THR A 453 -15.85 -33.50 9.99
C THR A 453 -15.51 -34.41 11.18
N VAL A 454 -14.26 -34.37 11.66
CA VAL A 454 -13.86 -35.09 12.87
C VAL A 454 -14.71 -34.68 14.07
N GLU A 455 -14.94 -33.38 14.28
CA GLU A 455 -15.78 -32.86 15.38
C GLU A 455 -17.23 -33.35 15.25
N ALA A 456 -17.82 -33.31 14.06
CA ALA A 456 -19.17 -33.81 13.81
C ALA A 456 -19.33 -35.33 14.03
N GLN A 457 -18.24 -36.10 13.89
CA GLN A 457 -18.24 -37.55 14.12
C GLN A 457 -17.82 -37.92 15.57
N GLN A 458 -17.03 -37.07 16.23
CA GLN A 458 -16.50 -37.31 17.59
C GLN A 458 -17.48 -36.96 18.72
N ASP A 459 -18.61 -36.31 18.42
CA ASP A 459 -19.69 -36.09 19.40
C ASP A 459 -20.29 -37.41 19.95
N GLU A 460 -19.88 -38.59 19.43
CA GLU A 460 -20.35 -39.89 19.92
C GLU A 460 -19.34 -40.76 20.70
N ALA A 461 -18.01 -40.71 20.48
CA ALA A 461 -17.08 -41.56 21.23
C ALA A 461 -15.61 -41.24 20.93
N LEU A 462 -14.81 -40.98 21.97
CA LEU A 462 -13.40 -41.38 22.16
C LEU A 462 -12.79 -40.52 23.29
N GLU A 463 -12.87 -40.99 24.55
CA GLU A 463 -12.05 -40.43 25.62
C GLU A 463 -10.59 -40.86 25.39
N PHE A 464 -9.75 -39.89 25.00
CA PHE A 464 -8.33 -40.10 24.73
C PHE A 464 -7.49 -39.71 25.94
N ASP A 465 -6.72 -40.66 26.47
CA ASP A 465 -5.55 -40.52 27.36
C ASP A 465 -5.62 -39.53 28.55
N GLY A 466 -6.81 -39.25 29.10
CA GLY A 466 -6.96 -38.39 30.28
C GLY A 466 -6.64 -36.90 30.07
N SER A 467 -5.98 -36.51 28.97
CA SER A 467 -5.90 -35.14 28.48
C SER A 467 -6.88 -34.96 27.31
N LYS A 468 -8.04 -34.37 27.58
CA LYS A 468 -9.15 -34.14 26.62
C LYS A 468 -8.82 -33.06 25.57
N THR A 469 -7.66 -33.10 24.92
CA THR A 469 -7.44 -32.30 23.69
C THR A 469 -8.05 -33.06 22.53
N LEU A 470 -9.13 -32.52 21.96
CA LEU A 470 -9.80 -33.10 20.81
C LEU A 470 -8.84 -33.11 19.60
N ILE A 471 -8.89 -34.16 18.79
CA ILE A 471 -8.06 -34.25 17.56
C ILE A 471 -8.40 -33.09 16.63
N SER A 472 -9.69 -32.70 16.57
CA SER A 472 -10.15 -31.54 15.82
C SER A 472 -9.48 -30.24 16.26
N SER A 473 -9.29 -30.00 17.56
CA SER A 473 -8.58 -28.81 18.06
C SER A 473 -7.10 -28.86 17.68
N SER A 474 -6.46 -30.01 17.83
CA SER A 474 -5.05 -30.21 17.44
C SER A 474 -4.81 -29.91 15.95
N ILE A 475 -5.74 -30.30 15.07
CA ILE A 475 -5.67 -29.99 13.63
C ILE A 475 -5.88 -28.50 13.35
N ARG A 476 -6.82 -27.84 14.05
CA ARG A 476 -7.09 -26.40 13.89
C ARG A 476 -5.90 -25.53 14.33
N ASP A 477 -5.21 -25.95 15.37
CA ASP A 477 -4.09 -25.22 15.95
C ASP A 477 -2.76 -25.52 15.23
N ASP A 478 -2.71 -26.55 14.37
CA ASP A 478 -1.52 -26.90 13.59
C ASP A 478 -1.33 -25.99 12.37
N LEU A 479 -0.68 -24.84 12.63
CA LEU A 479 -0.35 -23.85 11.60
C LEU A 479 0.51 -24.41 10.46
N SER A 480 1.39 -25.37 10.72
CA SER A 480 2.29 -25.94 9.70
C SER A 480 1.53 -26.80 8.70
N LEU A 481 0.65 -27.67 9.21
CA LEU A 481 -0.25 -28.50 8.40
C LEU A 481 -1.18 -27.62 7.55
N ARG A 482 -1.79 -26.61 8.18
CA ARG A 482 -2.68 -25.64 7.53
C ARG A 482 -1.98 -24.87 6.42
N PHE A 483 -0.78 -24.36 6.69
CA PHE A 483 0.04 -23.66 5.70
C PHE A 483 0.34 -24.54 4.48
N LEU A 484 0.82 -25.78 4.67
CA LEU A 484 1.17 -26.65 3.55
C LEU A 484 -0.04 -27.04 2.70
N CYS A 485 -1.15 -27.41 3.33
CA CYS A 485 -2.38 -27.77 2.60
C CYS A 485 -2.94 -26.56 1.84
N LYS A 486 -2.89 -25.36 2.42
CA LYS A 486 -3.28 -24.13 1.73
C LYS A 486 -2.32 -23.78 0.60
N ALA A 487 -1.02 -23.97 0.78
CA ALA A 487 -0.01 -23.72 -0.24
C ALA A 487 -0.18 -24.66 -1.44
N HIS A 488 -0.48 -25.94 -1.18
CA HIS A 488 -0.83 -26.92 -2.21
C HIS A 488 -2.04 -26.47 -3.02
N ARG A 489 -3.12 -26.08 -2.34
CA ARG A 489 -4.34 -25.60 -3.00
C ARG A 489 -4.09 -24.33 -3.82
N ALA A 490 -3.34 -23.37 -3.28
CA ALA A 490 -3.01 -22.12 -3.96
C ALA A 490 -2.14 -22.31 -5.22
N LEU A 491 -1.45 -23.45 -5.36
CA LEU A 491 -0.60 -23.76 -6.52
C LEU A 491 -1.33 -24.59 -7.59
N ASN A 492 -2.18 -25.52 -7.17
CA ASN A 492 -2.78 -26.55 -8.04
C ASN A 492 -4.28 -26.38 -8.30
N GLY A 493 -4.96 -25.48 -7.60
CA GLY A 493 -6.33 -25.04 -7.90
C GLY A 493 -6.31 -23.76 -8.72
#